data_AF-A0A075FW18-F1
#
_entry.id   AF-A0A075FW18-F1
#
_cell.length_a   1.000
_cell.length_b   1.000
_cell.length_c   1.000
_cell.angle_alpha   90.00
_cell.angle_beta   90.00
_cell.angle_gamma   90.00
#
_symmetry.space_group_name_H-M   'P 1'
#
loop_
_entity.id
_entity.type
_entity.pdbx_description
1 polymer ?
#
loop_
_entity_poly.entity_id
_entity_poly.type
_entity_poly.pdbx_seq_one_letter_code
_entity_poly.pdbx_strand_id
1 'polypeptide(L)'
;MELRRRFGPKTDWSGFNELKETSWQSQLHLFQVPFYYIEYGIAQLGAIQLWQHHRRDSTDGLARYARAMKLGNTKPLPELFEAAGLDLGFDEGHVASLIGELRVAMVEIGA
;
A
#
# COMPACT_ATOMS: atom_id res chain seq x y z
N MET A 1 20.86 -3.96 -9.97
CA MET A 1 19.83 -3.29 -10.82
C MET A 1 18.65 -4.19 -11.23
N GLU A 2 18.72 -5.52 -11.07
CA GLU A 2 17.67 -6.46 -11.52
C GLU A 2 16.28 -6.15 -10.95
N LEU A 3 16.16 -5.91 -9.64
CA LEU A 3 14.87 -5.59 -9.00
C LEU A 3 14.23 -4.33 -9.56
N ARG A 4 15.02 -3.27 -9.79
CA ARG A 4 14.55 -2.03 -10.45
C ARG A 4 14.04 -2.32 -11.86
N ARG A 5 14.72 -3.19 -12.62
CA ARG A 5 14.27 -3.56 -13.97
C ARG A 5 12.95 -4.32 -13.93
N ARG A 6 12.74 -5.16 -12.91
CA ARG A 6 11.53 -5.98 -12.77
C ARG A 6 10.32 -5.21 -12.23
N PHE A 7 10.52 -4.38 -11.21
CA PHE A 7 9.43 -3.75 -10.44
C PHE A 7 9.46 -2.22 -10.45
N GLY A 8 10.54 -1.60 -10.91
CA GLY A 8 10.68 -0.15 -10.95
C GLY A 8 9.90 0.49 -12.10
N PRO A 9 9.68 1.82 -12.04
CA PRO A 9 9.03 2.55 -13.11
C PRO A 9 9.89 2.57 -14.38
N LYS A 10 9.21 2.68 -15.53
CA LYS A 10 9.85 2.91 -16.84
C LYS A 10 10.27 4.38 -16.97
N THR A 11 11.39 4.72 -16.33
CA THR A 11 11.97 6.06 -16.36
C THR A 11 13.14 6.11 -17.33
N ASP A 12 13.26 7.21 -18.09
CA ASP A 12 14.46 7.47 -18.91
C ASP A 12 15.62 7.94 -18.02
N TRP A 13 16.77 7.31 -18.20
CA TRP A 13 18.01 7.61 -17.46
C TRP A 13 19.16 7.94 -18.40
N SER A 14 18.86 8.26 -19.67
CA SER A 14 19.85 8.70 -20.65
C SER A 14 20.71 9.84 -20.08
N GLY A 15 22.02 9.63 -20.03
CA GLY A 15 22.98 10.58 -19.44
C GLY A 15 23.16 10.50 -17.92
N PHE A 16 22.40 9.67 -17.20
CA PHE A 16 22.40 9.59 -15.73
C PHE A 16 22.59 8.16 -15.18
N ASN A 17 23.35 7.33 -15.88
CA ASN A 17 23.54 5.92 -15.51
C ASN A 17 24.13 5.74 -14.09
N GLU A 18 25.10 6.56 -13.70
CA GLU A 18 25.72 6.48 -12.36
C GLU A 18 24.72 6.81 -11.25
N LEU A 19 23.88 7.84 -11.46
CA LEU A 19 22.80 8.18 -10.51
C LEU A 19 21.75 7.08 -10.46
N LYS A 20 21.41 6.45 -11.59
CA LYS A 20 20.50 5.31 -11.63
C LYS A 20 21.04 4.16 -10.77
N GLU A 21 22.34 3.88 -10.85
CA GLU A 21 22.97 2.77 -10.13
C GLU A 21 23.03 2.98 -8.61
N THR A 22 23.18 4.22 -8.18
CA THR A 22 23.28 4.59 -6.76
C THR A 22 21.97 5.07 -6.15
N SER A 23 20.94 5.32 -6.96
CA SER A 23 19.65 5.87 -6.54
C SER A 23 18.96 5.17 -5.35
N TRP A 24 19.18 3.87 -5.14
CA TRP A 24 18.62 3.18 -3.96
C TRP A 24 19.18 3.72 -2.64
N GLN A 25 20.37 4.32 -2.66
CA GLN A 25 21.02 4.92 -1.50
C GLN A 25 20.30 6.18 -1.01
N SER A 26 19.48 6.82 -1.86
CA SER A 26 18.65 7.94 -1.40
C SER A 26 17.49 7.48 -0.51
N GLN A 27 17.24 6.16 -0.40
CA GLN A 27 16.18 5.61 0.43
C GLN A 27 16.65 5.50 1.89
N LEU A 28 16.36 6.53 2.67
CA LEU A 28 16.77 6.65 4.09
C LEU A 28 16.42 5.43 4.94
N HIS A 29 15.26 4.82 4.69
CA HIS A 29 14.77 3.67 5.45
C HIS A 29 15.73 2.48 5.44
N LEU A 30 16.51 2.29 4.36
CA LEU A 30 17.50 1.22 4.29
C LEU A 30 18.64 1.40 5.30
N PHE A 31 18.91 2.64 5.73
CA PHE A 31 20.00 2.98 6.64
C PHE A 31 19.54 3.22 8.08
N GLN A 32 18.34 3.78 8.28
CA GLN A 32 17.85 4.14 9.61
C GLN A 32 16.94 3.09 10.24
N VAL A 33 16.08 2.45 9.44
CA VAL A 33 15.03 1.54 9.92
C VAL A 33 14.88 0.37 8.94
N PRO A 34 15.85 -0.57 8.92
CA PRO A 34 15.85 -1.65 7.93
C PRO A 34 14.55 -2.45 7.98
N PHE A 35 14.13 -2.93 6.81
CA PHE A 35 12.86 -3.64 6.57
C PHE A 35 11.57 -2.85 6.72
N TYR A 36 11.58 -1.64 7.31
CA TYR A 36 10.35 -0.85 7.50
C TYR A 36 9.60 -0.55 6.19
N TYR A 37 10.30 -0.50 5.05
CA TYR A 37 9.66 -0.14 3.78
C TYR A 37 8.56 -1.12 3.32
N ILE A 38 8.60 -2.38 3.77
CA ILE A 38 7.54 -3.36 3.46
C ILE A 38 6.20 -2.99 4.12
N GLU A 39 6.25 -2.31 5.27
CA GLU A 39 5.06 -1.89 6.02
C GLU A 39 4.17 -0.99 5.18
N TYR A 40 4.73 -0.13 4.33
CA TYR A 40 3.95 0.67 3.39
C TYR A 40 3.14 -0.19 2.42
N GLY A 41 3.73 -1.30 1.92
CA GLY A 41 3.03 -2.25 1.06
C GLY A 41 1.86 -2.92 1.78
N ILE A 42 2.08 -3.38 3.01
CA ILE A 42 1.05 -4.02 3.83
C ILE A 42 -0.06 -3.02 4.20
N ALA A 43 0.30 -1.83 4.66
CA ALA A 43 -0.64 -0.77 5.01
C ALA A 43 -1.47 -0.32 3.81
N GLN A 44 -0.88 -0.29 2.60
CA GLN A 44 -1.61 0.04 1.37
C GLN A 44 -2.76 -0.94 1.10
N LEU A 45 -2.60 -2.25 1.38
CA LEU A 45 -3.67 -3.24 1.22
C LEU A 45 -4.87 -2.91 2.11
N GLY A 46 -4.62 -2.57 3.38
CA GLY A 46 -5.68 -2.15 4.31
C GLY A 46 -6.29 -0.80 3.92
N ALA A 47 -5.49 0.16 3.48
CA ALA A 47 -5.95 1.48 3.08
C ALA A 47 -6.89 1.44 1.87
N ILE A 48 -6.59 0.61 0.87
CA ILE A 48 -7.47 0.43 -0.30
C ILE A 48 -8.81 -0.17 0.14
N GLN A 49 -8.82 -1.18 1.02
CA GLN A 49 -10.05 -1.77 1.52
C GLN A 49 -10.90 -0.75 2.30
N LEU A 50 -10.30 0.02 3.21
CA LEU A 50 -11.00 1.11 3.92
C LEU A 50 -11.57 2.15 2.96
N TRP A 51 -10.79 2.54 1.95
CA TRP A 51 -11.24 3.46 0.92
C TRP A 51 -12.41 2.90 0.11
N GLN A 52 -12.43 1.61 -0.23
CA GLN A 52 -13.57 0.98 -0.88
C GLN A 52 -14.83 1.00 -0.01
N HIS A 53 -14.71 0.70 1.29
CA HIS A 53 -15.83 0.83 2.22
C HIS A 53 -16.33 2.27 2.26
N HIS A 54 -15.42 3.24 2.37
CA HIS A 54 -15.74 4.67 2.39
C HIS A 54 -16.43 5.15 1.11
N ARG A 55 -16.02 4.66 -0.07
CA ARG A 55 -16.67 5.00 -1.35
C ARG A 55 -18.12 4.53 -1.44
N ARG A 56 -18.46 3.42 -0.78
CA ARG A 56 -19.82 2.86 -0.76
C ARG A 56 -20.67 3.54 0.32
N ASP A 57 -20.09 3.72 1.50
CA ASP A 57 -20.69 4.41 2.64
C ASP A 57 -19.59 5.09 3.46
N SER A 58 -19.58 6.42 3.45
CA SER A 58 -18.56 7.23 4.11
C SER A 58 -18.59 7.07 5.64
N THR A 59 -19.77 6.87 6.22
CA THR A 59 -19.97 6.71 7.66
C THR A 59 -19.46 5.33 8.10
N ASP A 60 -19.78 4.27 7.36
CA ASP A 60 -19.27 2.93 7.63
C ASP A 60 -17.73 2.88 7.51
N GLY A 61 -17.17 3.46 6.44
CA GLY A 61 -15.71 3.50 6.23
C GLY A 61 -14.96 4.18 7.40
N LEU A 62 -15.47 5.32 7.88
CA LEU A 62 -14.89 6.00 9.05
C LEU A 62 -15.08 5.20 10.34
N ALA A 63 -16.24 4.57 10.53
CA ALA A 63 -16.51 3.74 11.70
C ALA A 63 -15.57 2.52 11.76
N ARG A 64 -15.29 1.88 10.61
CA ARG A 64 -14.31 0.78 10.48
C ARG A 64 -12.92 1.20 10.91
N TYR A 65 -12.43 2.30 10.34
CA TYR A 65 -11.13 2.85 10.70
C TYR A 65 -11.04 3.16 12.20
N ALA A 66 -12.06 3.82 12.76
CA ALA A 66 -12.09 4.18 14.17
C ALA A 66 -12.09 2.95 15.12
N ARG A 67 -12.73 1.84 14.73
CA ARG A 67 -12.70 0.59 15.53
C ARG A 67 -11.28 0.05 15.68
N ALA A 68 -10.53 -0.05 14.60
CA ALA A 68 -9.14 -0.51 14.65
C ALA A 68 -8.24 0.47 15.41
N MET A 69 -8.34 1.78 15.14
CA MET A 69 -7.48 2.77 15.77
C MET A 69 -7.64 2.88 17.29
N LYS A 70 -8.85 2.63 17.82
CA LYS A 70 -9.11 2.60 19.26
C LYS A 70 -8.31 1.53 20.01
N LEU A 71 -7.88 0.47 19.32
CA LEU A 71 -7.07 -0.59 19.91
C LEU A 71 -5.59 -0.17 20.07
N GLY A 72 -5.13 0.83 19.31
CA GLY A 72 -3.74 1.29 19.36
C GLY A 72 -2.74 0.15 19.19
N ASN A 73 -1.71 0.12 20.02
CA ASN A 73 -0.68 -0.94 20.03
C ASN A 73 -1.02 -2.13 20.95
N THR A 74 -2.27 -2.23 21.44
CA THR A 74 -2.65 -3.32 22.36
C THR A 74 -2.90 -4.63 21.64
N LYS A 75 -3.01 -4.60 20.30
CA LYS A 75 -3.33 -5.75 19.44
C LYS A 75 -2.33 -5.89 18.29
N PRO A 76 -2.04 -7.12 17.84
CA PRO A 76 -1.20 -7.36 16.67
C PRO A 76 -1.93 -6.96 15.37
N LEU A 77 -1.16 -6.78 14.30
CA LEU A 77 -1.65 -6.29 13.01
C LEU A 77 -2.86 -7.07 12.45
N PRO A 78 -2.90 -8.42 12.47
CA PRO A 78 -4.07 -9.15 11.96
C PRO A 78 -5.36 -8.81 12.71
N GLU A 79 -5.29 -8.64 14.04
CA GLU A 79 -6.45 -8.25 14.86
C GLU A 79 -6.89 -6.81 14.59
N LEU A 80 -5.96 -5.91 14.22
CA LEU A 80 -6.30 -4.54 13.79
C LEU A 80 -7.06 -4.55 12.45
N PHE A 81 -6.64 -5.38 11.49
CA PHE A 81 -7.37 -5.58 10.23
C PHE A 81 -8.77 -6.15 10.49
N GLU A 82 -8.86 -7.20 11.30
CA GLU A 82 -10.12 -7.82 11.68
C GLU A 82 -11.07 -6.83 12.38
N ALA A 83 -10.57 -5.98 13.28
CA ALA A 83 -11.38 -4.98 13.97
C ALA A 83 -11.99 -3.92 13.03
N ALA A 84 -11.28 -3.58 11.95
CA ALA A 84 -11.80 -2.75 10.87
C ALA A 84 -12.68 -3.54 9.87
N GLY A 85 -12.81 -4.85 10.03
CA GLY A 85 -13.53 -5.74 9.14
C GLY A 85 -12.85 -5.84 7.76
N LEU A 86 -11.52 -5.86 7.76
CA LEU A 86 -10.65 -5.97 6.59
C LEU A 86 -9.96 -7.34 6.60
N ASP A 87 -9.52 -7.79 5.44
CA ASP A 87 -8.74 -9.00 5.27
C ASP A 87 -7.26 -8.68 5.13
N LEU A 88 -6.41 -9.38 5.88
CA LEU A 88 -4.94 -9.30 5.78
C LEU A 88 -4.45 -10.45 4.89
N GLY A 89 -4.71 -10.33 3.59
CA GLY A 89 -4.35 -11.31 2.57
C GLY A 89 -3.16 -10.87 1.71
N PHE A 90 -2.31 -11.81 1.32
CA PHE A 90 -1.15 -11.58 0.45
C PHE A 90 -1.16 -12.41 -0.84
N ASP A 91 -2.19 -13.22 -1.05
CA ASP A 91 -2.32 -14.01 -2.27
C ASP A 91 -2.62 -13.12 -3.49
N GLU A 92 -2.29 -13.65 -4.66
CA GLU A 92 -2.45 -12.92 -5.93
C GLU A 92 -3.90 -12.51 -6.19
N GLY A 93 -4.87 -13.34 -5.79
CA GLY A 93 -6.30 -13.07 -5.99
C GLY A 93 -6.76 -11.87 -5.17
N HIS A 94 -6.42 -11.85 -3.88
CA HIS A 94 -6.70 -10.74 -2.97
C HIS A 94 -6.08 -9.44 -3.50
N VAL A 95 -4.79 -9.44 -3.82
CA VAL A 95 -4.10 -8.23 -4.31
C VAL A 95 -4.66 -7.76 -5.65
N ALA A 96 -4.95 -8.68 -6.59
CA ALA A 96 -5.53 -8.34 -7.89
C ALA A 96 -6.92 -7.68 -7.75
N SER A 97 -7.73 -8.14 -6.80
CA SER A 97 -9.04 -7.54 -6.50
C SER A 97 -8.90 -6.08 -6.07
N LEU A 98 -7.99 -5.78 -5.13
CA LEU A 98 -7.74 -4.42 -4.66
C LEU A 98 -7.23 -3.49 -5.78
N ILE A 99 -6.34 -3.98 -6.64
CA ILE A 99 -5.86 -3.22 -7.80
C ILE A 99 -6.98 -3.00 -8.83
N GLY A 100 -7.89 -3.97 -9.00
CA GLY A 100 -9.06 -3.83 -9.87
C GLY A 100 -9.96 -2.66 -9.46
N GLU A 101 -10.20 -2.51 -8.17
CA GLU A 101 -11.01 -1.42 -7.59
C GLU A 101 -10.38 -0.04 -7.80
N LEU A 102 -9.04 0.06 -7.72
CA LEU A 102 -8.33 1.28 -8.09
C LEU A 102 -8.49 1.61 -9.58
N ARG A 103 -8.41 0.61 -10.47
CA ARG A 103 -8.59 0.83 -11.92
C ARG A 103 -9.97 1.36 -12.25
N VAL A 104 -11.02 0.84 -11.61
CA VAL A 104 -12.39 1.34 -11.78
C VAL A 104 -12.47 2.82 -11.42
N ALA A 105 -11.96 3.21 -10.24
CA ALA A 105 -11.98 4.61 -9.85
C ALA A 105 -11.15 5.53 -10.75
N MET A 106 -10.01 5.05 -11.26
CA MET A 106 -9.21 5.83 -12.21
C MET A 106 -9.97 6.11 -13.51
N VAL A 107 -10.80 5.16 -13.98
CA VAL A 107 -11.66 5.37 -15.17
C VAL A 107 -12.74 6.41 -14.88
N GLU A 108 -13.36 6.37 -13.71
CA GLU A 108 -14.38 7.36 -13.31
C GLU A 108 -13.84 8.80 -13.28
N ILE A 109 -12.58 9.00 -12.92
CA ILE A 109 -11.93 10.32 -12.87
C ILE A 109 -11.53 10.81 -14.27
N GLY A 110 -11.24 9.88 -15.19
CA GLY A 110 -10.83 10.19 -16.56
C GLY A 110 -11.98 10.38 -17.55
N ALA A 111 -13.22 10.09 -17.14
CA ALA A 111 -14.45 10.30 -17.90
C ALA A 111 -15.04 11.69 -17.63
#